data_AF-A0A4D6LHP3-F1
#
_entry.id   AF-A0A4D6LHP3-F1
#
_cell.length_a   1.000
_cell.length_b   1.000
_cell.length_c   1.000
_cell.angle_alpha   90.00
_cell.angle_beta   90.00
_cell.angle_gamma   90.00
#
_symmetry.space_group_name_H-M   'P 1'
#
loop_
_entity.id
_entity.type
_entity.pdbx_description
1 polymer ?
#
loop_
_entity_poly.entity_id
_entity_poly.type
_entity_poly.pdbx_seq_one_letter_code
_entity_poly.pdbx_strand_id
1 'polypeptide(L)'
;MNVMTEFEVAVEEDVDLYRQGKLVINKLKKLPLLIEVLSKNHLQQEFLDQGSLTVLKKWLEPHPHGSLPNLTIRTEILKILNNIDLEHHDRKEQLKNSGIGNVGFLM
;
A
#
# COMPACT_ATOMS: atom_id res chain seq x y z
N MET A 1 -1.43 18.63 -5.95
CA MET A 1 -0.99 17.76 -4.83
C MET A 1 -0.86 16.36 -5.41
N ASN A 2 0.29 15.71 -5.26
CA ASN A 2 0.49 14.36 -5.82
C ASN A 2 -0.23 13.35 -4.92
N VAL A 3 -1.15 12.56 -5.49
CA VAL A 3 -1.96 11.57 -4.75
C VAL A 3 -1.07 10.52 -4.06
N MET A 4 0.09 10.20 -4.63
CA MET A 4 1.08 9.32 -3.99
C MET A 4 1.58 9.88 -2.65
N THR A 5 1.86 11.17 -2.60
CA THR A 5 2.28 11.84 -1.36
C THR A 5 1.19 11.76 -0.29
N GLU A 6 -0.09 11.80 -0.66
CA GLU A 6 -1.18 11.63 0.32
C GLU A 6 -1.19 10.23 0.94
N PHE A 7 -0.83 9.20 0.17
CA PHE A 7 -0.75 7.83 0.70
C PHE A 7 0.47 7.62 1.60
N GLU A 8 1.58 8.29 1.32
CA GLU A 8 2.76 8.29 2.18
C GLU A 8 2.48 9.01 3.50
N VAL A 9 1.89 10.20 3.43
CA VAL A 9 1.49 10.98 4.60
C VAL A 9 0.52 10.18 5.47
N ALA A 10 -0.44 9.46 4.87
CA ALA A 10 -1.37 8.63 5.65
C ALA A 10 -0.66 7.53 6.47
N VAL A 11 0.47 6.99 5.99
CA VAL A 11 1.29 6.04 6.77
C VAL A 11 1.92 6.74 7.96
N GLU A 12 2.55 7.89 7.73
CA GLU A 12 3.26 8.65 8.76
C GLU A 12 2.31 9.16 9.84
N GLU A 13 1.17 9.72 9.44
CA GLU A 13 0.13 10.16 10.36
C GLU A 13 -0.43 9.01 11.20
N ASP A 14 -0.63 7.83 10.61
CA ASP A 14 -1.10 6.65 11.34
C ASP A 14 -0.06 6.17 12.37
N VAL A 15 1.25 6.26 12.04
CA VAL A 15 2.33 6.00 13.01
C VAL A 15 2.31 7.02 14.15
N ASP A 16 2.09 8.30 13.86
CA ASP A 16 2.05 9.35 14.87
C ASP A 16 0.79 9.30 15.73
N LEU A 17 -0.38 8.98 15.15
CA LEU A 17 -1.61 8.74 15.90
C LEU A 17 -1.43 7.56 16.85
N TYR A 18 -0.80 6.47 16.39
CA TYR A 18 -0.49 5.34 17.23
C TYR A 18 0.43 5.74 18.40
N ARG A 19 1.52 6.49 18.13
CA ARG A 19 2.44 7.00 19.17
C ARG A 19 1.73 7.87 20.20
N GLN A 20 0.70 8.59 19.79
CA GLN A 20 -0.14 9.42 20.65
C GLN A 20 -1.25 8.63 21.38
N GLY A 21 -1.35 7.31 21.18
CA GLY A 21 -2.42 6.47 21.74
C GLY A 21 -3.80 6.76 21.15
N LYS A 22 -3.86 7.34 19.95
CA LYS A 22 -5.10 7.68 19.24
C LYS A 22 -5.48 6.60 18.24
N LEU A 23 -6.74 6.63 17.81
CA LEU A 23 -7.27 5.74 16.78
C LEU A 23 -6.56 5.97 15.43
N VAL A 24 -6.04 4.89 14.87
CA VAL A 24 -5.36 4.84 13.57
C VAL A 24 -6.41 4.66 12.48
N ILE A 25 -6.72 5.71 11.73
CA ILE A 25 -7.86 5.74 10.78
C ILE A 25 -7.50 6.35 9.42
N ASN A 26 -6.31 6.90 9.21
CA ASN A 26 -6.01 7.67 8.01
C ASN A 26 -5.79 6.76 6.80
N LYS A 27 -5.08 5.63 6.95
CA LYS A 27 -5.02 4.60 5.90
C LYS A 27 -6.43 4.08 5.53
N LEU A 28 -7.29 3.85 6.52
CA LEU A 28 -8.68 3.42 6.27
C LEU A 28 -9.48 4.47 5.49
N LYS A 29 -9.32 5.76 5.80
CA LYS A 29 -9.97 6.86 5.07
C LYS A 29 -9.46 7.00 3.63
N LYS A 30 -8.18 6.73 3.39
CA LYS A 30 -7.56 6.84 2.06
C LYS A 30 -7.69 5.58 1.21
N LEU A 31 -8.07 4.45 1.81
CA LEU A 31 -8.24 3.17 1.12
C LEU A 31 -9.17 3.22 -0.11
N PRO A 32 -10.36 3.88 -0.07
CA PRO A 32 -11.22 3.95 -1.25
C PRO A 32 -10.56 4.64 -2.45
N LEU A 33 -9.81 5.73 -2.20
CA LEU A 33 -9.07 6.45 -3.24
C LEU A 33 -7.92 5.60 -3.80
N LEU A 34 -7.20 4.89 -2.91
CA LEU A 34 -6.14 3.96 -3.31
C LEU A 34 -6.67 2.88 -4.26
N ILE A 35 -7.80 2.27 -3.90
CA ILE A 35 -8.47 1.27 -4.74
C ILE A 35 -8.87 1.90 -6.07
N GLU A 36 -9.56 3.04 -6.06
CA GLU A 36 -10.05 3.68 -7.29
C GLU A 36 -8.94 3.94 -8.30
N VAL A 37 -7.80 4.45 -7.82
CA VAL A 37 -6.65 4.78 -8.65
C VAL A 37 -5.98 3.52 -9.19
N LEU A 38 -5.67 2.54 -8.33
CA LEU A 38 -4.93 1.34 -8.72
C LEU A 38 -5.80 0.33 -9.50
N SER A 39 -7.13 0.49 -9.50
CA SER A 39 -8.06 -0.30 -10.32
C SER A 39 -8.11 0.14 -11.77
N LYS A 40 -7.68 1.37 -12.10
CA LYS A 40 -7.71 1.92 -13.45
C LYS A 40 -6.38 1.64 -14.14
N ASN A 41 -6.36 0.78 -15.17
CA ASN A 41 -5.12 0.33 -15.83
C ASN A 41 -4.15 1.47 -16.22
N HIS A 42 -4.65 2.58 -16.77
CA HIS A 42 -3.80 3.71 -17.15
C HIS A 42 -3.14 4.41 -15.95
N LEU A 43 -3.88 4.59 -14.85
CA LEU A 43 -3.33 5.16 -13.61
C LEU A 43 -2.45 4.15 -12.88
N GLN A 44 -2.83 2.87 -12.90
CA GLN A 44 -2.05 1.82 -12.24
C GLN A 44 -0.61 1.84 -12.73
N GLN A 45 -0.38 1.96 -14.04
CA GLN A 45 0.97 2.05 -14.59
C GLN A 45 1.73 3.27 -14.06
N GLU A 46 1.13 4.47 -14.14
CA GLU A 46 1.76 5.70 -13.62
C GLU A 46 2.11 5.58 -12.13
N PHE A 47 1.23 4.96 -11.34
CA PHE A 47 1.45 4.76 -9.91
C PHE A 47 2.53 3.72 -9.63
N LEU A 48 2.62 2.65 -10.41
CA LEU A 48 3.70 1.66 -10.29
C LEU A 48 5.06 2.31 -10.58
N ASP A 49 5.14 3.13 -11.62
CA ASP A 49 6.36 3.86 -11.99
C ASP A 49 6.78 4.89 -10.94
N GLN A 50 5.81 5.44 -10.19
CA GLN A 50 6.05 6.32 -9.04
C GLN A 50 6.43 5.59 -7.75
N GLY A 51 6.56 4.26 -7.78
CA GLY A 51 6.97 3.47 -6.60
C GLY A 51 5.84 3.15 -5.62
N SER A 52 4.57 3.12 -6.08
CA SER A 52 3.41 2.74 -5.26
C SER A 52 3.56 1.41 -4.54
N LEU A 53 4.29 0.44 -5.10
CA LEU A 53 4.57 -0.84 -4.45
C LEU A 53 5.30 -0.69 -3.11
N THR A 54 6.20 0.29 -2.99
CA THR A 54 6.88 0.61 -1.73
C THR A 54 5.90 1.19 -0.70
N VAL A 55 4.93 2.00 -1.16
CA VAL A 55 3.87 2.53 -0.31
C VAL A 55 2.92 1.41 0.13
N LEU A 56 2.46 0.57 -0.79
CA LEU A 56 1.62 -0.60 -0.49
C LEU A 56 2.31 -1.55 0.48
N LYS A 57 3.63 -1.73 0.36
CA LYS A 57 4.43 -2.47 1.34
C LYS A 57 4.31 -1.87 2.73
N LYS A 58 4.57 -0.56 2.89
CA LYS A 58 4.43 0.14 4.18
C LYS A 58 3.01 0.06 4.76
N TRP A 59 1.99 0.00 3.89
CA TRP A 59 0.60 -0.17 4.32
C TRP A 59 0.31 -1.57 4.86
N LEU A 60 1.03 -2.59 4.38
CA LEU A 60 0.91 -3.99 4.79
C LEU A 60 1.86 -4.40 5.92
N GLU A 61 2.97 -3.68 6.09
CA GLU A 61 3.93 -3.94 7.15
C GLU A 61 3.27 -3.89 8.54
N PRO A 62 3.67 -4.78 9.46
CA PRO A 62 3.19 -4.72 10.83
C PRO A 62 3.56 -3.37 11.45
N HIS A 63 2.69 -2.86 12.32
CA HIS A 63 3.02 -1.69 13.12
C HIS A 63 4.27 -1.99 13.97
N PRO A 64 5.01 -0.97 14.44
CA PRO A 64 6.20 -1.16 15.28
C PRO A 64 6.00 -2.05 16.52
N HIS A 65 4.75 -2.25 16.95
CA HIS A 65 4.36 -3.09 18.08
C HIS A 65 3.93 -4.52 17.67
N GLY A 66 4.15 -4.90 16.41
CA GLY A 66 3.87 -6.24 15.87
C GLY A 66 2.44 -6.48 15.41
N SER A 67 1.52 -5.53 15.60
CA SER A 67 0.14 -5.68 15.13
C SER A 67 0.00 -5.46 13.63
N LEU A 68 -0.65 -6.41 12.96
CA LEU A 68 -0.93 -6.30 11.52
C LEU A 68 -1.94 -5.18 11.23
N PRO A 69 -1.87 -4.58 10.03
CA PRO A 69 -2.89 -3.64 9.58
C PRO A 69 -4.26 -4.31 9.49
N ASN A 70 -5.31 -3.48 9.55
CA ASN A 70 -6.70 -3.94 9.53
C ASN A 70 -6.98 -4.92 8.38
N LEU A 71 -7.81 -5.95 8.63
CA LEU A 71 -8.15 -6.98 7.65
C LEU A 71 -8.66 -6.41 6.32
N THR A 72 -9.45 -5.34 6.35
CA THR A 72 -9.95 -4.66 5.16
C THR A 72 -8.81 -4.09 4.33
N ILE A 73 -7.85 -3.39 4.95
CA ILE A 73 -6.67 -2.87 4.24
C ILE A 73 -5.88 -4.02 3.61
N ARG A 74 -5.62 -5.08 4.38
CA ARG A 74 -4.88 -6.25 3.88
C ARG A 74 -5.57 -6.90 2.68
N THR A 75 -6.87 -7.16 2.80
CA THR A 75 -7.67 -7.81 1.77
C THR A 75 -7.69 -7.00 0.47
N GLU A 76 -7.95 -5.70 0.56
CA GLU A 76 -8.06 -4.84 -0.62
C GLU A 76 -6.71 -4.62 -1.31
N ILE A 77 -5.61 -4.45 -0.55
CA ILE A 77 -4.28 -4.34 -1.15
C ILE A 77 -3.87 -5.66 -1.82
N LEU A 78 -4.13 -6.81 -1.19
CA LEU A 78 -3.81 -8.11 -1.80
C LEU A 78 -4.60 -8.35 -3.09
N LYS A 79 -5.87 -7.92 -3.16
CA LYS A 79 -6.66 -7.95 -4.41
C LYS A 79 -6.02 -7.08 -5.50
N ILE A 80 -5.60 -5.87 -5.16
CA ILE A 80 -4.91 -4.98 -6.11
C ILE A 80 -3.65 -5.65 -6.64
N LEU A 81 -2.81 -6.21 -5.75
CA LEU A 81 -1.56 -6.89 -6.14
C LEU A 81 -1.83 -8.09 -7.05
N ASN A 82 -2.89 -8.86 -6.79
CA ASN A 82 -3.28 -9.99 -7.63
C ASN A 82 -3.81 -9.56 -9.01
N ASN A 83 -4.28 -8.32 -9.14
CA ASN A 83 -4.77 -7.75 -10.40
C ASN A 83 -3.66 -7.02 -11.19
N ILE A 84 -2.45 -6.89 -10.63
CA ILE A 84 -1.31 -6.38 -11.40
C ILE A 84 -0.92 -7.46 -12.40
N ASP A 85 -1.03 -7.13 -13.68
CA ASP A 85 -0.61 -8.01 -14.75
C ASP A 85 0.92 -8.15 -14.75
N LEU A 86 1.41 -9.36 -14.47
CA LEU A 86 2.82 -9.72 -14.34
C LEU A 86 3.46 -10.21 -15.65
N GLU A 87 2.73 -10.18 -16.77
CA GLU A 87 3.28 -10.61 -18.06
C GLU A 87 4.38 -9.65 -18.55
N HIS A 88 4.36 -8.40 -18.07
CA HIS A 88 5.42 -7.43 -18.31
C HIS A 88 6.64 -7.64 -17.40
N HIS A 89 7.82 -7.83 -18.01
CA HIS A 89 9.10 -8.02 -17.32
C HIS A 89 9.39 -6.92 -16.30
N ASP A 90 9.17 -5.66 -16.68
CA ASP A 90 9.44 -4.48 -15.84
C ASP A 90 8.62 -4.51 -14.54
N ARG A 91 7.36 -4.94 -14.60
CA ARG A 91 6.49 -5.03 -13.42
C ARG A 91 6.94 -6.13 -12.45
N LYS A 92 7.43 -7.25 -12.99
CA LYS A 92 8.01 -8.33 -12.18
C LYS A 92 9.27 -7.87 -11.46
N GLU A 93 10.11 -7.06 -12.09
CA GLU A 93 11.27 -6.45 -11.44
C GLU A 93 10.85 -5.41 -10.40
N GLN A 94 9.89 -4.54 -10.69
CA GLN A 94 9.35 -3.57 -9.73
C GLN A 94 8.81 -4.26 -8.46
N LEU A 95 8.07 -5.37 -8.60
CA LEU A 95 7.60 -6.16 -7.46
C LEU A 95 8.73 -6.76 -6.64
N LYS A 96 9.75 -7.32 -7.29
CA LYS A 96 10.95 -7.83 -6.60
C LYS A 96 11.68 -6.71 -5.86
N ASN A 97 11.91 -5.58 -6.53
CA ASN A 97 12.65 -4.44 -6.00
C ASN A 97 11.92 -3.76 -4.84
N SER A 98 10.58 -3.72 -4.88
CA SER A 98 9.78 -3.21 -3.77
C SER A 98 9.87 -4.10 -2.53
N GLY A 99 10.20 -5.39 -2.67
CA GLY A 99 10.21 -6.36 -1.58
C GLY A 99 8.82 -6.65 -0.99
N ILE A 100 7.73 -6.24 -1.65
CA ILE A 100 6.36 -6.41 -1.13
C ILE A 100 5.95 -7.88 -0.99
N GLY A 101 6.52 -8.77 -1.82
CA GLY A 101 6.30 -10.22 -1.70
C GLY A 101 6.74 -10.80 -0.35
N ASN A 102 7.68 -10.16 0.35
CA ASN A 102 8.14 -10.61 1.66
C ASN A 102 7.15 -10.28 2.79
N VAL A 103 6.31 -9.25 2.61
CA VAL A 103 5.30 -8.87 3.61
C VAL A 103 4.13 -9.83 3.60
N GLY A 104 3.79 -10.40 2.44
CA GLY A 104 2.78 -11.45 2.32
C GLY A 104 3.11 -12.72 3.12
N PHE A 105 4.39 -12.98 3.39
CA PHE A 105 4.84 -14.13 4.19
C PHE A 105 4.64 -13.94 5.71
N LEU A 106 4.33 -12.71 6.15
CA LEU A 106 4.14 -12.36 7.57
C LEU A 106 2.66 -12.30 7.99
N MET A 107 1.72 -12.65 7.11
CA MET A 107 0.26 -12.56 7.33
C MET A 107 -0.42 -13.90 7.55
#